data_AF-A0A536JK38-F1
#
_entry.id   AF-A0A536JK38-F1
#
_cell.length_a   1.000
_cell.length_b   1.000
_cell.length_c   1.000
_cell.angle_alpha   90.00
_cell.angle_beta   90.00
_cell.angle_gamma   90.00
#
_symmetry.space_group_name_H-M   'P 1'
#
loop_
_entity.id
_entity.type
_entity.pdbx_description
1 polymer ?
#
loop_
_entity_poly.entity_id
_entity_poly.type
_entity_poly.pdbx_seq_one_letter_code
_entity_poly.pdbx_strand_id
1 'polypeptide(L)'
;ATEMARQMVTKFGMSEKLGPLQYGKTDELIFLGRQIQEERNYSEDVAKIIDSEVHDIVDRARQRAYEVLTNNRDKLDLVVSKLIEQETLESDEFNKLFDGDTDTGVPVAASTPDQTPPGAPAGEERRREKGEKGKGPAPAPTPA
;
A
#
# COMPACT_ATOMS: atom_id res chain seq x y z
N ALA A 1 0.33 -4.76 6.11
CA ALA A 1 1.17 -3.54 6.11
C ALA A 1 0.50 -2.38 6.84
N THR A 2 -0.70 -1.95 6.41
CA THR A 2 -1.42 -0.79 6.97
C THR A 2 -1.76 -0.91 8.46
N GLU A 3 -2.16 -2.10 8.92
CA GLU A 3 -2.49 -2.33 10.33
C GLU A 3 -1.26 -2.17 11.24
N MET A 4 -0.13 -2.74 10.85
CA MET A 4 1.14 -2.58 11.56
C MET A 4 1.56 -1.10 11.62
N ALA A 5 1.48 -0.39 10.50
CA ALA A 5 1.81 1.04 10.45
C ALA A 5 0.88 1.87 11.35
N ARG A 6 -0.42 1.55 11.39
CA ARG A 6 -1.37 2.19 12.32
C ARG A 6 -0.97 1.92 13.77
N GLN A 7 -0.60 0.69 14.13
CA GLN A 7 -0.13 0.35 15.47
C GLN A 7 1.20 1.05 15.83
N MET A 8 2.13 1.22 14.89
CA MET A 8 3.36 2.01 15.08
C MET A 8 3.06 3.44 15.50
N VAL A 9 2.12 4.09 14.82
CA VAL A 9 1.74 5.47 15.10
C VAL A 9 0.90 5.58 16.38
N THR A 10 -0.10 4.70 16.57
CA THR A 10 -1.08 4.85 17.63
C THR A 10 -0.72 4.13 18.93
N LYS A 11 -0.13 2.94 18.88
CA LYS A 11 0.20 2.14 20.08
C LYS A 11 1.63 2.37 20.56
N PHE A 12 2.57 2.44 19.62
CA PHE A 12 3.99 2.52 19.94
C PHE A 12 4.55 3.95 19.97
N GLY A 13 3.76 4.96 19.57
CA GLY A 13 4.19 6.36 19.58
C GLY A 13 5.35 6.64 18.62
N MET A 14 5.48 5.88 17.54
CA MET A 14 6.56 5.98 16.54
C MET A 14 6.27 7.04 15.47
N SER A 15 5.74 8.19 15.85
CA SER A 15 5.53 9.34 14.97
C SER A 15 6.16 10.59 15.58
N GLU A 16 6.94 11.32 14.78
CA GLU A 16 7.56 12.58 15.19
C GLU A 16 6.52 13.69 15.38
N LYS A 17 5.41 13.65 14.64
CA LYS A 17 4.36 14.69 14.69
C LYS A 17 3.44 14.55 15.90
N LEU A 18 3.12 13.32 16.29
CA LEU A 18 2.22 13.02 17.41
C LEU A 18 2.97 12.79 18.73
N GLY A 19 4.28 12.54 18.64
CA GLY A 19 5.13 12.27 19.80
C GLY A 19 4.88 10.86 20.38
N PRO A 20 5.52 10.55 21.52
CA PRO A 20 5.50 9.21 22.13
C PRO A 20 4.22 8.95 22.93
N LEU A 21 3.06 9.40 22.43
CA LEU A 21 1.78 9.24 23.09
C LEU A 21 0.99 8.08 22.47
N GLN A 22 0.29 7.33 23.32
CA GLN A 22 -0.60 6.28 22.87
C GLN A 22 -2.00 6.83 22.57
N TYR A 23 -2.50 6.56 21.37
CA TYR A 23 -3.81 6.96 20.87
C TYR A 23 -4.70 5.73 20.67
N GLY A 24 -5.94 5.81 21.16
CA GLY A 24 -6.87 4.67 21.14
C GLY A 24 -6.57 3.72 22.29
N LYS A 25 -7.45 3.70 23.30
CA LYS A 25 -7.43 2.63 24.30
C LYS A 25 -8.17 1.44 23.69
N THR A 26 -7.43 0.38 23.38
CA THR A 26 -8.05 -0.94 23.38
C THR A 26 -8.18 -1.34 24.85
N ASP A 27 -9.27 -0.94 25.52
CA ASP A 27 -9.61 -1.53 26.80
C ASP A 27 -9.98 -2.99 26.51
N GLU A 28 -8.97 -3.85 26.51
CA GLU A 28 -9.08 -5.30 26.35
C GLU A 28 -9.68 -5.85 27.65
N LEU A 29 -10.97 -5.58 27.86
CA LEU A 29 -11.77 -6.23 28.88
C LEU A 29 -12.05 -7.64 28.37
N ILE A 30 -11.15 -8.58 28.71
CA ILE A 30 -11.21 -10.02 28.40
C ILE A 30 -12.46 -10.71 29.01
N PHE A 31 -13.36 -9.97 29.67
CA PHE A 31 -14.53 -10.52 30.32
C PHE A 31 -15.81 -10.31 29.49
N LEU A 32 -16.34 -11.44 29.01
CA LEU A 32 -17.76 -11.66 28.68
C LEU A 32 -18.24 -11.36 27.24
N GLY A 33 -17.55 -11.88 26.22
CA GLY A 33 -18.17 -12.27 24.94
C GLY A 33 -18.92 -11.19 24.14
N ARG A 34 -18.75 -9.90 24.47
CA ARG A 34 -19.25 -8.78 23.69
C ARG A 34 -18.10 -8.13 22.95
N GLN A 35 -18.32 -7.98 21.66
CA GLN A 35 -17.48 -7.28 20.72
C GLN A 35 -17.19 -5.87 21.26
N ILE A 36 -15.97 -5.68 21.76
CA ILE A 36 -15.48 -4.41 22.29
C ILE A 36 -15.46 -3.43 21.12
N GLN A 37 -16.27 -2.37 21.20
CA GLN A 37 -16.10 -1.25 20.27
C GLN A 37 -14.78 -0.57 20.61
N GLU A 38 -13.89 -0.50 19.63
CA GLU A 38 -12.65 0.26 19.71
C GLU A 38 -13.01 1.75 19.81
N GLU A 39 -12.93 2.32 21.03
CA GLU A 39 -13.26 3.72 21.25
C GLU A 39 -12.09 4.60 20.79
N ARG A 40 -12.36 5.42 19.77
CA ARG A 40 -11.40 6.40 19.24
C ARG A 40 -11.32 7.59 20.19
N ASN A 41 -10.42 7.49 21.18
CA ASN A 41 -10.18 8.54 22.17
C ASN A 41 -9.30 9.70 21.63
N TYR A 42 -9.60 10.21 20.43
CA TYR A 42 -8.85 11.33 19.83
C TYR A 42 -9.71 12.13 18.85
N SER A 43 -9.41 13.43 18.73
CA SER A 43 -10.13 14.36 17.85
C SER A 43 -9.93 14.00 16.37
N GLU A 44 -10.85 14.46 15.50
CA GLU A 44 -10.73 14.27 14.05
C GLU A 44 -9.43 14.82 13.48
N ASP A 45 -8.92 15.93 14.03
CA ASP A 45 -7.66 16.52 13.57
C ASP A 45 -6.46 15.61 13.88
N VAL A 46 -6.48 14.92 15.02
CA VAL A 46 -5.47 13.90 15.35
C VAL A 46 -5.63 12.69 14.45
N ALA A 47 -6.86 12.28 14.14
CA ALA A 47 -7.13 11.18 13.21
C ALA A 47 -6.55 11.45 11.82
N LYS A 48 -6.70 12.68 11.29
CA LYS A 48 -6.10 13.09 10.01
C LYS A 48 -4.58 13.00 10.03
N ILE A 49 -3.94 13.41 11.14
CA ILE A 49 -2.49 13.30 11.29
C ILE A 49 -2.05 11.83 11.31
N ILE A 50 -2.76 10.97 12.05
CA ILE A 50 -2.48 9.52 12.08
C ILE A 50 -2.56 8.93 10.66
N ASP A 51 -3.62 9.22 9.92
CA ASP A 51 -3.80 8.67 8.57
C ASP A 51 -2.70 9.16 7.60
N SER A 52 -2.27 10.42 7.72
CA SER A 52 -1.13 10.96 6.97
C SER A 52 0.17 10.24 7.31
N GLU A 53 0.47 10.02 8.59
CA GLU A 53 1.70 9.35 9.02
C GLU A 53 1.72 7.87 8.59
N VAL A 54 0.57 7.20 8.67
CA VAL A 54 0.43 5.82 8.19
C VAL A 54 0.70 5.73 6.69
N HIS A 55 0.18 6.67 5.91
CA HIS A 55 0.46 6.74 4.48
C HIS A 55 1.96 6.94 4.21
N ASP A 56 2.59 7.90 4.87
CA ASP A 56 4.03 8.19 4.72
C ASP A 56 4.92 6.98 5.09
N ILE A 57 4.55 6.21 6.13
CA ILE A 57 5.25 4.98 6.50
C ILE A 57 5.14 3.93 5.39
N VAL A 58 3.93 3.70 4.89
CA VAL A 58 3.68 2.69 3.85
C VAL A 58 4.40 3.06 2.56
N ASP A 59 4.37 4.33 2.17
CA ASP A 59 5.02 4.79 0.94
C ASP A 59 6.55 4.70 1.04
N ARG A 60 7.15 5.08 2.18
CA ARG A 60 8.59 4.88 2.40
C ARG A 60 8.98 3.42 2.37
N ALA A 61 8.20 2.54 3.00
CA ALA A 61 8.45 1.11 2.99
C ALA A 61 8.35 0.53 1.57
N ARG A 62 7.34 0.95 0.80
CA ARG A 62 7.17 0.57 -0.60
C ARG A 62 8.34 1.03 -1.45
N GLN A 63 8.75 2.28 -1.30
CA GLN A 63 9.87 2.85 -2.05
C GLN A 63 11.17 2.12 -1.73
N ARG A 64 11.45 1.88 -0.44
CA ARG A 64 12.62 1.10 -0.01
C ARG A 64 12.60 -0.32 -0.56
N ALA A 65 11.43 -0.98 -0.55
CA ALA A 65 11.30 -2.31 -1.15
C ALA A 65 11.59 -2.28 -2.65
N TYR A 66 11.04 -1.29 -3.37
CA TYR A 66 11.30 -1.10 -4.80
C TYR A 66 12.79 -0.86 -5.10
N GLU A 67 13.46 -0.03 -4.31
CA GLU A 67 14.90 0.22 -4.43
C GLU A 67 15.71 -1.05 -4.18
N VAL A 68 15.41 -1.81 -3.12
CA VAL A 68 16.09 -3.08 -2.82
C VAL A 68 15.90 -4.09 -3.96
N LEU A 69 14.69 -4.21 -4.49
CA LEU A 69 14.39 -5.12 -5.61
C LEU A 69 15.09 -4.68 -6.90
N THR A 70 15.13 -3.38 -7.17
CA THR A 70 15.78 -2.83 -8.37
C THR A 70 17.29 -2.97 -8.29
N ASN A 71 17.89 -2.70 -7.12
CA ASN A 71 19.33 -2.85 -6.90
C ASN A 71 19.81 -4.31 -6.97
N ASN A 72 18.92 -5.27 -6.72
CA ASN A 72 19.21 -6.70 -6.77
C ASN A 72 18.53 -7.39 -7.97
N ARG A 73 18.20 -6.64 -9.04
CA ARG A 73 17.46 -7.18 -10.19
C ARG A 73 18.19 -8.34 -10.86
N ASP A 74 19.51 -8.23 -11.02
CA ASP A 74 20.34 -9.28 -11.62
C ASP A 74 20.29 -10.58 -10.81
N LYS A 75 20.31 -10.48 -9.47
CA LYS A 75 20.20 -11.62 -8.57
C LYS A 75 18.80 -12.25 -8.63
N LEU A 76 17.76 -11.42 -8.72
CA LEU A 76 16.39 -11.90 -8.88
C LEU A 76 16.23 -12.68 -10.19
N ASP A 77 16.78 -12.18 -11.29
CA ASP A 77 16.70 -12.87 -12.58
C ASP A 77 17.42 -14.23 -12.53
N LEU A 78 18.55 -14.31 -11.82
CA LEU A 78 19.29 -15.55 -11.61
C LEU A 78 18.49 -16.56 -10.76
N VAL A 79 17.85 -16.10 -9.68
CA VAL A 79 16.93 -16.93 -8.87
C VAL A 79 15.76 -17.42 -9.72
N VAL A 80 15.18 -16.56 -10.56
CA VAL A 80 14.06 -16.91 -11.43
C VAL A 80 14.48 -17.97 -12.46
N SER A 81 15.62 -17.81 -13.12
CA SER A 81 16.15 -18.81 -14.05
C SER A 81 16.31 -20.17 -13.37
N LYS A 82 16.83 -20.19 -12.13
CA LYS A 82 16.99 -21.43 -11.38
C LYS A 82 15.66 -22.05 -10.94
N LEU A 83 14.67 -21.23 -10.56
CA LEU A 83 13.31 -21.71 -10.26
C LEU A 83 12.58 -22.28 -11.47
N ILE A 84 12.92 -21.84 -12.69
CA ILE A 84 12.39 -22.41 -13.93
C ILE A 84 12.95 -23.82 -14.17
N GLU A 85 14.22 -24.05 -13.82
CA GLU A 85 14.86 -25.37 -13.93
C GLU A 85 14.48 -26.31 -12.78
N GLN A 86 14.37 -25.77 -11.57
CA GLN A 86 14.06 -26.48 -10.33
C GLN A 86 12.87 -25.81 -9.65
N GLU A 87 11.70 -26.46 -9.68
CA GLU A 87 10.44 -25.90 -9.14
C GLU A 87 10.50 -25.53 -7.64
N THR A 88 11.53 -25.99 -6.91
CA THR A 88 11.73 -25.71 -5.51
C THR A 88 13.21 -25.46 -5.23
N LEU A 89 13.50 -24.40 -4.47
CA LEU A 89 14.84 -24.04 -4.01
C LEU A 89 14.87 -24.09 -2.48
N GLU A 90 15.84 -24.82 -1.93
CA GLU A 90 16.07 -24.85 -0.48
C GLU A 90 16.83 -23.61 -0.01
N SER A 91 16.70 -23.28 1.28
CA SER A 91 17.25 -22.02 1.85
C SER A 91 18.77 -21.89 1.65
N ASP A 92 19.51 -22.98 1.80
CA ASP A 92 20.98 -23.00 1.62
C ASP A 92 21.40 -22.77 0.17
N GLU A 93 20.62 -23.28 -0.79
CA GLU A 93 20.88 -23.13 -2.23
C GLU A 93 20.55 -21.72 -2.70
N PHE A 94 19.47 -21.13 -2.17
CA PHE A 94 19.11 -19.74 -2.42
C PHE A 94 20.21 -18.78 -1.93
N ASN A 95 20.71 -18.96 -0.70
CA ASN A 95 21.75 -18.08 -0.14
C ASN A 95 23.04 -18.13 -0.96
N LYS A 96 23.49 -19.33 -1.37
CA LYS A 96 24.66 -19.49 -2.26
C LYS A 96 24.49 -18.73 -3.58
N LEU A 97 23.29 -18.81 -4.15
CA LEU A 97 22.93 -18.12 -5.39
C LEU A 97 22.89 -16.59 -5.22
N PHE A 98 22.41 -16.14 -4.07
CA PHE A 98 22.21 -14.72 -3.75
C PHE A 98 23.52 -14.02 -3.34
N ASP A 99 24.45 -14.71 -2.69
CA ASP A 99 25.74 -14.18 -2.23
C ASP A 99 26.83 -14.15 -3.32
N GLY A 100 26.55 -14.74 -4.50
CA GLY A 100 27.40 -14.60 -5.68
C GLY A 100 28.50 -15.67 -5.82
N ASP A 101 28.34 -16.84 -5.19
CA ASP A 101 29.14 -18.03 -5.53
C ASP A 101 28.64 -18.62 -6.86
N THR A 102 28.83 -17.87 -7.95
CA THR A 102 28.47 -18.33 -9.30
C THR A 102 29.61 -19.15 -9.89
N ASP A 103 29.62 -20.45 -9.57
CA ASP A 103 30.18 -21.50 -10.44
C ASP A 103 29.02 -22.27 -11.12
N THR A 104 28.11 -21.55 -11.78
CA THR A 104 27.18 -22.19 -12.72
C THR A 104 26.93 -21.23 -13.87
N GLY A 105 27.57 -21.53 -15.00
CA GLY A 105 27.46 -20.77 -16.25
C GLY A 105 26.09 -20.89 -16.90
N VAL A 106 25.21 -19.95 -16.58
CA VAL A 106 24.03 -19.65 -17.42
C VAL A 106 24.23 -18.29 -18.09
N PRO A 107 24.11 -18.20 -19.42
CA PRO A 107 24.28 -16.94 -20.14
C PRO A 107 23.06 -16.06 -19.89
N VAL A 108 23.30 -14.85 -19.37
CA VAL A 108 22.31 -13.78 -19.24
C VAL A 108 21.88 -13.35 -20.64
N ALA A 109 20.78 -13.94 -21.14
CA ALA A 109 20.10 -13.47 -22.33
C ALA A 109 19.29 -12.22 -21.96
N ALA A 110 19.79 -11.07 -22.39
CA ALA A 110 19.19 -9.76 -22.24
C ALA A 110 17.69 -9.74 -22.59
N SER A 111 16.86 -9.34 -21.62
CA SER A 111 15.47 -8.96 -21.86
C SER A 111 15.27 -7.51 -21.46
N THR A 112 15.13 -6.67 -22.48
CA THR A 112 14.89 -5.23 -22.43
C THR A 112 13.65 -4.89 -21.58
N PRO A 113 13.68 -3.90 -20.68
CA PRO A 113 12.49 -3.47 -19.97
C PRO A 113 11.63 -2.56 -20.86
N ASP A 114 10.52 -3.09 -21.38
CA ASP A 114 9.42 -2.29 -21.94
C ASP A 114 8.64 -1.65 -20.78
N GLN A 115 8.95 -0.40 -20.48
CA GLN A 115 8.16 0.45 -19.60
C GLN A 115 7.20 1.28 -20.45
N THR A 116 5.92 0.90 -20.48
CA THR A 116 4.83 1.82 -20.82
C THR A 116 3.91 1.96 -19.59
N PRO A 117 3.85 3.12 -18.93
CA PRO A 117 2.87 3.37 -17.89
C PRO A 117 1.46 3.57 -18.50
N PRO A 118 0.39 2.96 -17.97
CA PRO A 118 -0.96 3.22 -18.43
C PRO A 118 -1.46 4.58 -17.92
N GLY A 119 -1.70 5.48 -18.88
CA GLY A 119 -2.86 6.37 -18.95
C GLY A 119 -3.21 7.22 -17.73
N ALA A 120 -2.70 8.45 -17.70
CA ALA A 120 -3.39 9.56 -17.04
C ALA A 120 -4.65 9.95 -17.84
N PRO A 121 -5.80 10.25 -17.22
CA PRO A 121 -6.90 10.90 -17.93
C PRO A 121 -6.60 12.41 -18.02
N ALA A 122 -6.10 12.84 -19.17
CA ALA A 122 -6.10 14.25 -19.56
C ALA A 122 -7.54 14.64 -19.94
N GLY A 123 -8.04 15.71 -19.32
CA GLY A 123 -9.29 16.33 -19.73
C GLY A 123 -9.12 17.12 -21.03
N GLU A 124 -10.16 17.18 -21.85
CA GLU A 124 -10.36 18.29 -22.78
C GLU A 124 -11.83 18.45 -23.20
N GLU A 125 -12.15 19.71 -23.44
CA GLU A 125 -13.46 20.35 -23.52
C GLU A 125 -14.23 20.16 -24.85
N ARG A 126 -15.56 20.19 -24.71
CA ARG A 126 -16.58 20.81 -25.59
C ARG A 126 -16.81 20.32 -27.03
N ARG A 127 -18.08 19.95 -27.30
CA ARG A 127 -18.85 20.55 -28.41
C ARG A 127 -20.36 20.59 -28.12
N ARG A 128 -20.97 21.73 -28.46
CA ARG A 128 -22.40 22.10 -28.31
C ARG A 128 -23.25 21.50 -29.43
N GLU A 129 -24.52 21.19 -29.17
CA GLU A 129 -25.68 21.67 -29.97
C GLU A 129 -27.04 21.42 -29.29
N LYS A 130 -28.05 22.16 -29.75
CA LYS A 130 -29.34 22.53 -29.12
C LYS A 130 -30.50 21.53 -29.31
N GLY A 131 -31.53 21.65 -28.45
CA GLY A 131 -32.93 21.24 -28.69
C GLY A 131 -33.67 21.01 -27.36
N GLU A 132 -34.25 22.02 -26.71
CA GLU A 132 -35.62 22.55 -26.85
C GLU A 132 -36.72 21.80 -26.05
N LYS A 133 -37.33 22.55 -25.11
CA LYS A 133 -38.68 22.45 -24.49
C LYS A 133 -39.01 21.32 -23.49
N GLY A 134 -39.52 21.75 -22.32
CA GLY A 134 -40.60 21.02 -21.65
C GLY A 134 -40.68 21.11 -20.12
N LYS A 135 -41.24 22.20 -19.59
CA LYS A 135 -42.23 22.23 -18.49
C LYS A 135 -41.94 21.40 -17.23
N GLY A 136 -41.55 22.07 -16.14
CA GLY A 136 -41.54 21.48 -14.81
C GLY A 136 -42.93 21.18 -14.24
N PRO A 137 -43.00 20.40 -13.15
CA PRO A 137 -43.95 20.69 -12.09
C PRO A 137 -43.31 20.75 -10.69
N ALA A 138 -44.00 21.50 -9.83
CA ALA A 138 -43.68 21.92 -8.46
C ALA A 138 -43.51 20.79 -7.43
N PRO A 139 -42.92 21.07 -6.24
CA PRO A 139 -42.68 20.07 -5.19
C PRO A 139 -43.96 19.67 -4.42
N ALA A 140 -43.99 18.41 -4.00
CA ALA A 140 -45.09 17.78 -3.26
C ALA A 140 -45.24 18.32 -1.82
N PRO A 141 -46.47 18.41 -1.27
CA PRO A 141 -46.68 18.74 0.14
C PRO A 141 -46.63 17.48 1.04
N THR A 142 -45.95 17.61 2.18
CA THR A 142 -45.98 16.68 3.32
C THR A 142 -47.37 16.65 3.99
N PRO A 143 -47.91 15.47 4.36
CA PRO A 143 -49.05 15.39 5.27
C PRO A 143 -48.61 15.34 6.75
N ALA A 144 -49.49 15.87 7.60
CA ALA A 144 -49.43 15.89 9.07
C ALA A 144 -49.72 14.51 9.70
#